data_AF-A0A5N5SLC8-F1
#
_entry.id   AF-A0A5N5SLC8-F1
#
_cell.length_a   1.000
_cell.length_b   1.000
_cell.length_c   1.000
_cell.angle_alpha   90.00
_cell.angle_beta   90.00
_cell.angle_gamma   90.00
#
_symmetry.space_group_name_H-M   'P 1'
#
loop_
_entity.id
_entity.type
_entity.pdbx_description
1 polymer ?
#
loop_
_entity_poly.entity_id
_entity_poly.type
_entity_poly.pdbx_seq_one_letter_code
_entity_poly.pdbx_strand_id
1 'polypeptide(L)'
;MSKHKCIKVSSFGSLQHFRKEDKPKNGGKRCLDCKVEPTCAYSAKKIYLDPKPESAIFPMNAVCDIEDTGTSYYYHLKKEIETGPYGKCVYETDNNVCDNQVVNFEFDNGSTASLTMIAYSKDMCQRKTVLYGTKGQLQWDDFKDYSIQHYDFLTQNFQIIDCEEENPGWGHGGSDFFIIDSFVKAVATKDESYITTGPQASLNSHLLTFAAEHSRVSGQVVDLTEDSKLESVNVNVVLSI
;
A
#
# COMPACT_ATOMS: atom_id res chain seq x y z
N MET A 1 -11.77 12.24 -12.88
CA MET A 1 -12.27 11.86 -11.54
C MET A 1 -13.58 11.10 -11.65
N SER A 2 -13.85 10.18 -10.70
CA SER A 2 -15.18 9.56 -10.55
C SER A 2 -16.24 10.66 -10.43
N LYS A 3 -17.33 10.53 -11.18
CA LYS A 3 -18.48 11.44 -11.05
C LYS A 3 -19.24 11.26 -9.72
N HIS A 4 -18.99 10.15 -9.04
CA HIS A 4 -19.72 9.71 -7.86
C HIS A 4 -18.86 9.85 -6.62
N LYS A 5 -19.43 10.49 -5.60
CA LYS A 5 -18.79 10.71 -4.30
C LYS A 5 -19.06 9.52 -3.38
N CYS A 6 -18.07 9.17 -2.57
CA CYS A 6 -18.27 8.23 -1.46
C CYS A 6 -19.11 8.92 -0.39
N ILE A 7 -20.22 8.29 0.01
CA ILE A 7 -21.17 8.82 0.99
C ILE A 7 -21.15 8.05 2.31
N LYS A 8 -20.70 6.79 2.33
CA LYS A 8 -20.51 6.03 3.57
C LYS A 8 -19.27 5.17 3.52
N VAL A 9 -18.61 5.04 4.67
CA VAL A 9 -17.48 4.14 4.86
C VAL A 9 -17.65 3.31 6.13
N SER A 10 -17.28 2.03 6.05
CA SER A 10 -17.09 1.16 7.21
C SER A 10 -15.72 0.51 7.14
N SER A 11 -15.04 0.39 8.27
CA SER A 11 -13.73 -0.26 8.32
C SER A 11 -13.62 -1.18 9.52
N PHE A 12 -12.99 -2.33 9.30
CA PHE A 12 -12.67 -3.29 10.35
C PHE A 12 -11.22 -3.74 10.15
N GLY A 13 -10.43 -3.69 11.21
CA GLY A 13 -9.04 -4.06 11.15
C GLY A 13 -8.33 -3.84 12.46
N SER A 14 -7.22 -4.54 12.64
CA SER A 14 -6.44 -4.52 13.88
C SER A 14 -5.04 -5.06 13.61
N LEU A 15 -4.10 -4.74 14.50
CA LEU A 15 -2.86 -5.47 14.62
C LEU A 15 -3.09 -6.71 15.49
N GLN A 16 -3.03 -7.90 14.89
CA GLN A 16 -3.28 -9.19 15.54
C GLN A 16 -2.02 -9.97 15.85
N HIS A 17 -0.99 -9.92 15.02
CA HIS A 17 0.18 -10.80 15.18
C HIS A 17 1.40 -10.09 15.75
N PHE A 18 1.74 -8.89 15.27
CA PHE A 18 2.99 -8.22 15.67
C PHE A 18 2.88 -7.49 17.01
N ARG A 19 2.25 -8.13 18.00
CA ARG A 19 2.07 -7.60 19.35
C ARG A 19 3.05 -8.23 20.32
N LYS A 20 3.40 -7.51 21.38
CA LYS A 20 4.42 -7.96 22.33
C LYS A 20 4.10 -9.31 22.98
N GLU A 21 2.82 -9.59 23.22
CA GLU A 21 2.28 -10.84 23.77
C GLU A 21 2.43 -12.05 22.82
N ASP A 22 2.44 -11.81 21.51
CA ASP A 22 2.59 -12.84 20.48
C ASP A 22 4.06 -13.14 20.15
N LYS A 23 4.99 -12.41 20.79
CA LYS A 23 6.42 -12.60 20.60
C LYS A 23 6.83 -14.04 20.93
N PRO A 24 7.56 -14.74 20.05
CA PRO A 24 8.06 -16.07 20.34
C PRO A 24 8.87 -16.14 21.64
N LYS A 25 8.66 -17.21 22.42
CA LYS A 25 9.47 -17.48 23.62
C LYS A 25 10.96 -17.49 23.27
N ASN A 26 11.77 -16.83 24.09
CA ASN A 26 13.21 -16.63 23.87
C ASN A 26 13.57 -15.77 22.65
N GLY A 27 12.61 -15.05 22.05
CA GLY A 27 12.87 -14.06 21.02
C GLY A 27 13.75 -12.92 21.54
N GLY A 28 14.79 -12.57 20.79
CA GLY A 28 15.67 -11.44 21.07
C GLY A 28 14.98 -10.09 20.86
N LYS A 29 15.67 -9.00 21.22
CA LYS A 29 15.21 -7.62 20.92
C LYS A 29 15.63 -7.13 19.54
N ARG A 30 16.64 -7.76 18.95
CA ARG A 30 17.15 -7.49 17.60
C ARG A 30 17.32 -8.81 16.85
N CYS A 31 17.12 -8.78 15.54
CA CYS A 31 17.10 -10.01 14.74
C CYS A 31 18.47 -10.69 14.66
N LEU A 32 19.57 -9.94 14.57
CA LEU A 32 20.92 -10.50 14.43
C LEU A 32 21.41 -11.25 15.67
N ASP A 33 20.89 -10.91 16.86
CA ASP A 33 21.22 -11.56 18.14
C ASP A 33 20.12 -12.51 18.63
N CYS A 34 19.09 -12.75 17.82
CA CYS A 34 17.90 -13.50 18.22
C CYS A 34 18.09 -15.01 18.06
N LYS A 35 17.95 -15.78 19.14
CA LYS A 35 18.06 -17.25 19.10
C LYS A 35 16.95 -17.93 18.29
N VAL A 36 15.80 -17.28 18.13
CA VAL A 36 14.64 -17.78 17.36
C VAL A 36 14.78 -17.48 15.86
N GLU A 37 15.71 -16.59 15.48
CA GLU A 37 15.95 -16.14 14.11
C GLU A 37 15.94 -17.27 13.07
N PRO A 38 16.61 -18.42 13.27
CA PRO A 38 16.66 -19.48 12.26
C PRO A 38 15.28 -20.03 11.88
N THR A 39 14.30 -19.95 12.77
CA THR A 39 12.91 -20.41 12.56
C THR A 39 11.89 -19.28 12.43
N CYS A 40 12.31 -18.02 12.54
CA CYS A 40 11.43 -16.86 12.43
C CYS A 40 11.15 -16.53 10.95
N ALA A 41 9.88 -16.35 10.58
CA ALA A 41 9.48 -15.89 9.25
C ALA A 41 9.74 -14.39 9.03
N TYR A 42 9.83 -13.62 10.12
CA TYR A 42 9.96 -12.15 10.12
C TYR A 42 11.37 -11.69 10.52
N SER A 43 12.38 -12.52 10.26
CA SER A 43 13.78 -12.17 10.53
C SER A 43 14.24 -11.08 9.57
N ALA A 44 14.67 -9.93 10.10
CA ALA A 44 15.28 -8.88 9.31
C ALA A 44 16.54 -9.39 8.55
N LYS A 45 17.27 -10.36 9.11
CA LYS A 45 18.39 -11.00 8.42
C LYS A 45 17.94 -11.72 7.16
N LYS A 46 16.90 -12.57 7.27
CA LYS A 46 16.36 -13.32 6.12
C LYS A 46 15.77 -12.40 5.06
N ILE A 47 15.07 -11.36 5.50
CA ILE A 47 14.39 -10.43 4.60
C ILE A 47 15.41 -9.54 3.87
N TYR A 48 16.41 -8.99 4.58
CA TYR A 48 17.27 -7.94 4.03
C TYR A 48 18.70 -8.39 3.69
N LEU A 49 19.31 -9.31 4.46
CA LEU A 49 20.73 -9.64 4.34
C LEU A 49 21.01 -10.96 3.61
N ASP A 50 20.23 -12.01 3.88
CA ASP A 50 20.42 -13.33 3.25
C ASP A 50 20.35 -13.30 1.70
N PRO A 51 19.54 -12.42 1.06
CA PRO A 51 19.58 -12.24 -0.39
C PRO A 51 20.92 -11.70 -0.93
N LYS A 52 21.78 -11.16 -0.06
CA LYS A 52 23.08 -10.56 -0.39
C LYS A 52 22.98 -9.54 -1.55
N PRO A 53 22.16 -8.48 -1.39
CA PRO A 53 21.98 -7.49 -2.43
C PRO A 53 23.29 -6.77 -2.75
N GLU A 54 23.56 -6.60 -4.04
CA GLU A 54 24.69 -5.80 -4.54
C GLU A 54 24.31 -4.33 -4.79
N SER A 55 23.02 -3.99 -4.68
CA SER A 55 22.49 -2.65 -4.89
C SER A 55 21.19 -2.41 -4.13
N ALA A 56 20.77 -1.15 -4.06
CA ALA A 56 19.52 -0.73 -3.43
C ALA A 56 18.29 -1.18 -4.23
N ILE A 57 17.84 -2.41 -3.99
CA ILE A 57 16.58 -2.96 -4.49
C ILE A 57 15.54 -3.03 -3.38
N PHE A 58 14.26 -2.99 -3.73
CA PHE A 58 13.18 -3.19 -2.75
C PHE A 58 13.20 -4.64 -2.21
N PRO A 59 13.01 -4.86 -0.89
CA PRO A 59 12.72 -3.86 0.16
C PRO A 59 13.95 -3.24 0.86
N MET A 60 15.18 -3.57 0.45
CA MET A 60 16.41 -3.12 1.09
C MET A 60 16.68 -1.61 0.91
N ASN A 61 16.28 -1.03 -0.22
CA ASN A 61 16.38 0.41 -0.45
C ASN A 61 15.57 1.24 0.57
N ALA A 62 14.47 0.70 1.11
CA ALA A 62 13.72 1.34 2.19
C ALA A 62 14.46 1.32 3.55
N VAL A 63 15.46 0.44 3.70
CA VAL A 63 16.29 0.31 4.91
C VAL A 63 17.57 1.13 4.79
N CYS A 64 18.23 1.01 3.65
CA CYS A 64 19.51 1.64 3.35
C CYS A 64 19.42 2.26 1.97
N ASP A 65 19.17 3.56 1.96
CA ASP A 65 19.04 4.37 0.75
C ASP A 65 20.40 4.98 0.39
N ILE A 66 21.32 4.12 -0.03
CA ILE A 66 22.66 4.49 -0.49
C ILE A 66 22.82 3.94 -1.91
N GLU A 67 23.20 4.82 -2.84
CA GLU A 67 23.36 4.50 -4.26
C GLU A 67 24.70 3.80 -4.59
N ASP A 68 25.61 3.68 -3.62
CA ASP A 68 26.85 2.93 -3.78
C ASP A 68 26.56 1.46 -4.11
N THR A 69 27.24 0.92 -5.12
CA THR A 69 27.03 -0.45 -5.60
C THR A 69 28.11 -1.41 -5.10
N GLY A 70 27.80 -2.70 -5.12
CA GLY A 70 28.69 -3.80 -4.76
C GLY A 70 28.84 -4.00 -3.24
N THR A 71 30.03 -4.43 -2.81
CA THR A 71 30.35 -4.75 -1.40
C THR A 71 30.09 -3.59 -0.43
N SER A 72 30.11 -2.35 -0.93
CA SER A 72 29.76 -1.16 -0.15
C SER A 72 28.30 -1.23 0.33
N TYR A 73 27.36 -1.52 -0.58
CA TYR A 73 25.94 -1.56 -0.26
C TYR A 73 25.61 -2.55 0.86
N TYR A 74 26.06 -3.80 0.72
CA TYR A 74 25.82 -4.84 1.72
C TYR A 74 26.39 -4.45 3.09
N TYR A 75 27.57 -3.83 3.13
CA TYR A 75 28.17 -3.36 4.38
C TYR A 75 27.29 -2.29 5.05
N HIS A 76 26.81 -1.31 4.30
CA HIS A 76 25.93 -0.26 4.81
C HIS A 76 24.58 -0.82 5.25
N LEU A 77 23.96 -1.68 4.45
CA LEU A 77 22.71 -2.35 4.80
C LEU A 77 22.86 -3.18 6.08
N LYS A 78 23.93 -3.96 6.21
CA LYS A 78 24.22 -4.73 7.43
C LYS A 78 24.34 -3.83 8.65
N LYS A 79 25.02 -2.69 8.51
CA LYS A 79 25.13 -1.70 9.59
C LYS A 79 23.76 -1.13 9.99
N GLU A 80 22.89 -0.83 9.03
CA GLU A 80 21.51 -0.39 9.31
C GLU A 80 20.68 -1.47 10.01
N ILE A 81 20.86 -2.74 9.66
CA ILE A 81 20.23 -3.85 10.41
C ILE A 81 20.88 -4.04 11.79
N GLU A 82 22.16 -3.75 11.97
CA GLU A 82 22.83 -3.87 13.27
C GLU A 82 22.39 -2.77 14.25
N THR A 83 22.29 -1.53 13.81
CA THR A 83 22.07 -0.37 14.71
C THR A 83 20.74 0.33 14.51
N GLY A 84 20.19 0.29 13.29
CA GLY A 84 19.00 1.01 12.89
C GLY A 84 17.67 0.38 13.34
N PRO A 85 16.54 1.03 13.00
CA PRO A 85 15.21 0.59 13.40
C PRO A 85 14.80 -0.73 12.77
N TYR A 86 15.21 -1.01 11.52
CA TYR A 86 14.85 -2.21 10.77
C TYR A 86 15.45 -3.51 11.31
N GLY A 87 16.47 -3.42 12.16
CA GLY A 87 17.02 -4.58 12.87
C GLY A 87 16.30 -4.96 14.16
N LYS A 88 15.42 -4.10 14.68
CA LYS A 88 14.65 -4.39 15.89
C LYS A 88 13.69 -5.55 15.63
N CYS A 89 13.42 -6.35 16.65
CA CYS A 89 12.39 -7.36 16.58
C CYS A 89 11.03 -6.69 16.35
N VAL A 90 10.27 -7.12 15.33
CA VAL A 90 8.96 -6.53 14.98
C VAL A 90 7.94 -6.56 16.13
N TYR A 91 8.12 -7.45 17.11
CA TYR A 91 7.28 -7.54 18.33
C TYR A 91 7.75 -6.62 19.48
N GLU A 92 8.87 -5.93 19.31
CA GLU A 92 9.46 -4.99 20.27
C GLU A 92 9.51 -3.56 19.69
N THR A 93 8.69 -3.29 18.68
CA THR A 93 8.47 -1.96 18.11
C THR A 93 7.15 -1.37 18.60
N ASP A 94 6.94 -0.10 18.30
CA ASP A 94 5.70 0.67 18.50
C ASP A 94 4.76 0.58 17.29
N ASN A 95 4.94 -0.45 16.43
CA ASN A 95 4.09 -0.66 15.27
C ASN A 95 2.63 -0.82 15.68
N ASN A 96 1.75 0.00 15.12
CA ASN A 96 0.31 -0.03 15.32
C ASN A 96 -0.45 -0.25 14.00
N VAL A 97 0.25 -0.53 12.91
CA VAL A 97 -0.34 -0.75 11.58
C VAL A 97 -1.16 -2.05 11.60
N CYS A 98 -2.36 -2.01 11.04
CA CYS A 98 -3.20 -3.20 10.91
C CYS A 98 -2.51 -4.23 10.00
N ASP A 99 -2.46 -5.49 10.45
CA ASP A 99 -1.99 -6.59 9.61
C ASP A 99 -3.11 -7.21 8.74
N ASN A 100 -4.35 -6.87 9.06
CA ASN A 100 -5.55 -7.18 8.32
C ASN A 100 -6.53 -6.00 8.49
N GLN A 101 -6.93 -5.38 7.38
CA GLN A 101 -7.95 -4.36 7.36
C GLN A 101 -8.84 -4.50 6.11
N VAL A 102 -10.15 -4.47 6.33
CA VAL A 102 -11.16 -4.42 5.28
C VAL A 102 -11.91 -3.10 5.40
N VAL A 103 -12.07 -2.40 4.28
CA VAL A 103 -12.79 -1.13 4.19
C VAL A 103 -13.86 -1.28 3.11
N ASN A 104 -15.10 -0.94 3.43
CA ASN A 104 -16.21 -0.92 2.48
C ASN A 104 -16.69 0.51 2.26
N PHE A 105 -17.04 0.82 1.01
CA PHE A 105 -17.46 2.12 0.54
C PHE A 105 -18.81 2.04 -0.16
N GLU A 106 -19.69 3.00 0.10
CA GLU A 106 -20.95 3.23 -0.62
C GLU A 106 -20.89 4.60 -1.29
N PHE A 107 -21.24 4.67 -2.58
CA PHE A 107 -21.23 5.89 -3.38
C PHE A 107 -22.64 6.44 -3.60
N ASP A 108 -22.75 7.72 -3.96
CA ASP A 108 -24.03 8.44 -4.14
C ASP A 108 -25.00 7.82 -5.17
N ASN A 109 -24.48 7.02 -6.11
CA ASN A 109 -25.27 6.30 -7.11
C ASN A 109 -25.64 4.87 -6.68
N GLY A 110 -25.32 4.47 -5.44
CA GLY A 110 -25.54 3.14 -4.90
C GLY A 110 -24.48 2.10 -5.30
N SER A 111 -23.44 2.47 -6.06
CA SER A 111 -22.31 1.57 -6.28
C SER A 111 -21.49 1.37 -5.01
N THR A 112 -20.77 0.25 -4.94
CA THR A 112 -19.97 -0.13 -3.77
C THR A 112 -18.55 -0.52 -4.15
N ALA A 113 -17.61 -0.35 -3.23
CA ALA A 113 -16.26 -0.88 -3.36
C ALA A 113 -15.78 -1.46 -2.03
N SER A 114 -14.82 -2.38 -2.10
CA SER A 114 -14.13 -2.92 -0.93
C SER A 114 -12.61 -2.89 -1.16
N LEU A 115 -11.87 -2.41 -0.16
CA LEU A 115 -10.42 -2.51 -0.10
C LEU A 115 -10.04 -3.49 0.99
N THR A 116 -9.17 -4.45 0.69
CA THR A 116 -8.62 -5.41 1.66
C THR A 116 -7.11 -5.29 1.68
N MET A 117 -6.56 -4.98 2.84
CA MET A 117 -5.12 -4.95 3.12
C MET A 117 -4.76 -6.12 4.03
N ILE A 118 -3.83 -6.96 3.59
CA ILE A 118 -3.36 -8.13 4.33
C ILE A 118 -1.84 -8.17 4.30
N ALA A 119 -1.21 -8.25 5.49
CA ALA A 119 0.24 -8.31 5.64
C ALA A 119 0.81 -9.72 5.36
N TYR A 120 0.05 -10.79 5.62
CA TYR A 120 0.50 -12.18 5.47
C TYR A 120 0.05 -12.76 4.13
N SER A 121 0.81 -12.48 3.08
CA SER A 121 0.52 -12.98 1.75
C SER A 121 1.79 -13.49 1.07
N LYS A 122 1.66 -14.53 0.25
CA LYS A 122 2.70 -14.90 -0.72
C LYS A 122 2.85 -13.82 -1.81
N ASP A 123 1.79 -13.04 -2.03
CA ASP A 123 1.70 -12.03 -3.06
C ASP A 123 2.21 -10.68 -2.51
N MET A 124 3.51 -10.59 -2.26
CA MET A 124 4.16 -9.42 -1.66
C MET A 124 4.17 -8.21 -2.62
N CYS A 125 3.69 -7.06 -2.14
CA CYS A 125 3.62 -5.80 -2.89
C CYS A 125 2.78 -5.88 -4.17
N GLN A 126 1.77 -6.74 -4.19
CA GLN A 126 0.90 -6.94 -5.34
C GLN A 126 -0.46 -6.31 -5.12
N ARG A 127 -1.01 -5.73 -6.19
CA ARG A 127 -2.39 -5.23 -6.22
C ARG A 127 -3.23 -6.15 -7.09
N LYS A 128 -4.43 -6.43 -6.58
CA LYS A 128 -5.47 -7.15 -7.32
C LYS A 128 -6.73 -6.33 -7.32
N THR A 129 -7.30 -6.15 -8.50
CA THR A 129 -8.49 -5.32 -8.68
C THR A 129 -9.49 -6.08 -9.52
N VAL A 130 -10.74 -6.11 -9.08
CA VAL A 130 -11.84 -6.66 -9.86
C VAL A 130 -12.94 -5.62 -9.95
N LEU A 131 -13.36 -5.32 -11.18
CA LEU A 131 -14.44 -4.38 -11.47
C LEU A 131 -15.60 -5.16 -12.06
N TYR A 132 -16.78 -5.00 -11.47
CA TYR A 132 -18.00 -5.67 -11.92
C TYR A 132 -18.92 -4.65 -12.58
N GLY A 133 -19.25 -4.89 -13.84
CA GLY A 133 -20.17 -4.06 -14.62
C GLY A 133 -21.42 -4.82 -15.03
N THR A 134 -22.36 -4.11 -15.66
CA THR A 134 -23.61 -4.70 -16.15
C THR A 134 -23.44 -5.51 -17.44
N LYS A 135 -22.29 -5.38 -18.12
CA LYS A 135 -21.99 -6.04 -19.41
C LYS A 135 -20.74 -6.90 -19.38
N GLY A 136 -20.02 -6.92 -18.28
CA GLY A 136 -18.77 -7.64 -18.17
C GLY A 136 -18.06 -7.42 -16.86
N GLN A 137 -16.91 -8.05 -16.74
CA GLN A 137 -16.03 -8.02 -15.58
C GLN A 137 -14.59 -7.74 -16.04
N LEU A 138 -13.91 -6.83 -15.36
CA LEU A 138 -12.49 -6.57 -15.55
C LEU A 138 -11.70 -7.08 -14.35
N GLN A 139 -10.54 -7.68 -14.59
CA GLN A 139 -9.62 -8.14 -13.55
C GLN A 139 -8.20 -7.69 -13.86
N TRP A 140 -7.50 -7.28 -12.81
CA TRP A 140 -6.08 -6.98 -12.80
C TRP A 140 -5.42 -7.76 -11.66
N ASP A 141 -4.27 -8.36 -11.95
CA ASP A 141 -3.39 -9.01 -10.98
C ASP A 141 -1.95 -8.73 -11.40
N ASP A 142 -1.17 -8.04 -10.55
CA ASP A 142 0.23 -7.67 -10.84
C ASP A 142 1.10 -8.88 -11.24
N PHE A 143 0.72 -10.13 -10.89
CA PHE A 143 1.43 -11.35 -11.31
C PHE A 143 1.15 -11.84 -12.74
N LYS A 144 0.08 -11.38 -13.41
CA LYS A 144 -0.37 -11.93 -14.70
C LYS A 144 -0.04 -10.99 -15.85
N ASP A 145 1.25 -10.91 -16.17
CA ASP A 145 1.79 -10.29 -17.38
C ASP A 145 1.33 -8.83 -17.63
N TYR A 146 1.03 -8.09 -16.55
CA TYR A 146 0.55 -6.70 -16.61
C TYR A 146 -0.63 -6.48 -17.59
N SER A 147 -1.53 -7.45 -17.67
CA SER A 147 -2.66 -7.44 -18.61
C SER A 147 -4.00 -7.28 -17.88
N ILE A 148 -4.94 -6.58 -18.53
CA ILE A 148 -6.32 -6.51 -18.05
C ILE A 148 -7.09 -7.68 -18.66
N GLN A 149 -7.71 -8.49 -17.80
CA GLN A 149 -8.61 -9.57 -18.24
C GLN A 149 -10.03 -9.04 -18.31
N HIS A 150 -10.61 -9.02 -19.50
CA HIS A 150 -11.99 -8.61 -19.74
C HIS A 150 -12.85 -9.83 -20.08
N TYR A 151 -13.91 -10.05 -19.31
CA TYR A 151 -14.95 -11.02 -19.64
C TYR A 151 -16.22 -10.30 -20.09
N ASP A 152 -16.61 -10.50 -21.34
CA ASP A 152 -17.81 -9.91 -21.93
C ASP A 152 -19.02 -10.85 -21.77
N PHE A 153 -20.10 -10.38 -21.15
CA PHE A 153 -21.27 -11.22 -20.84
C PHE A 153 -22.12 -11.57 -22.07
N LEU A 154 -22.09 -10.73 -23.12
CA LEU A 154 -22.88 -10.97 -24.32
C LEU A 154 -22.27 -12.10 -25.15
N THR A 155 -20.95 -12.07 -25.33
CA THR A 155 -20.19 -13.05 -26.12
C THR A 155 -19.72 -14.24 -25.30
N GLN A 156 -19.71 -14.13 -23.97
CA GLN A 156 -19.16 -15.10 -23.02
C GLN A 156 -17.68 -15.41 -23.23
N ASN A 157 -16.93 -14.48 -23.82
CA ASN A 157 -15.52 -14.66 -24.14
C ASN A 157 -14.62 -13.83 -23.22
N PHE A 158 -13.43 -14.37 -22.96
CA PHE A 158 -12.33 -13.63 -22.35
C PHE A 158 -11.50 -12.94 -23.42
N GLN A 159 -11.13 -11.70 -23.15
CA GLN A 159 -10.14 -10.93 -23.89
C GLN A 159 -9.04 -10.50 -22.94
N ILE A 160 -7.80 -10.68 -23.36
CA ILE A 160 -6.64 -10.11 -22.70
C ILE A 160 -6.39 -8.77 -23.38
N ILE A 161 -6.38 -7.71 -22.59
CA ILE A 161 -6.02 -6.37 -23.04
C ILE A 161 -4.60 -6.12 -22.52
N ASP A 162 -3.64 -6.24 -23.42
CA ASP A 162 -2.24 -5.96 -23.12
C ASP A 162 -2.04 -4.46 -22.90
N CYS A 163 -1.41 -4.12 -21.78
CA CYS A 163 -1.02 -2.75 -21.47
C CYS A 163 0.43 -2.59 -21.94
N GLU A 164 0.64 -2.19 -23.20
CA GLU A 164 1.95 -2.16 -23.85
C GLU A 164 3.04 -1.39 -23.05
N GLU A 165 4.25 -1.93 -23.16
CA GLU A 165 5.45 -1.78 -22.34
C GLU A 165 6.28 -0.52 -22.58
N GLU A 166 5.71 0.69 -22.54
CA GLU A 166 6.57 1.80 -22.07
C GLU A 166 6.74 1.64 -20.56
N ASN A 167 7.54 0.64 -20.16
CA ASN A 167 8.07 0.60 -18.82
C ASN A 167 9.39 1.36 -18.87
N PRO A 168 9.40 2.67 -18.56
CA PRO A 168 10.62 3.48 -18.53
C PRO A 168 11.67 2.93 -17.55
N GLY A 169 11.30 1.91 -16.78
CA GLY A 169 12.09 1.34 -15.71
C GLY A 169 12.00 2.26 -14.50
N TRP A 170 11.93 1.64 -13.32
CA TRP A 170 12.00 2.27 -12.00
C TRP A 170 10.66 2.80 -11.43
N GLY A 171 10.52 2.67 -10.10
CA GLY A 171 9.41 3.23 -9.28
C GLY A 171 8.01 2.62 -9.51
N HIS A 172 7.45 1.92 -8.51
CA HIS A 172 6.04 1.49 -8.45
C HIS A 172 5.41 0.85 -9.72
N GLY A 173 6.22 0.17 -10.54
CA GLY A 173 5.77 -0.43 -11.81
C GLY A 173 5.76 0.54 -13.00
N GLY A 174 6.59 1.60 -12.97
CA GLY A 174 6.69 2.62 -14.02
C GLY A 174 5.68 3.77 -13.88
N SER A 175 4.72 3.66 -12.96
CA SER A 175 3.69 4.69 -12.76
C SER A 175 4.26 6.05 -12.38
N ASP A 176 5.37 6.10 -11.64
CA ASP A 176 5.97 7.35 -11.19
C ASP A 176 6.43 8.20 -12.38
N PHE A 177 7.01 7.57 -13.40
CA PHE A 177 7.41 8.25 -14.62
C PHE A 177 6.20 8.88 -15.32
N PHE A 178 5.11 8.12 -15.53
CA PHE A 178 3.93 8.63 -16.22
C PHE A 178 3.20 9.75 -15.47
N ILE A 179 3.22 9.71 -14.13
CA ILE A 179 2.71 10.81 -13.30
C ILE A 179 3.54 12.07 -13.53
N ILE A 180 4.87 11.97 -13.52
CA ILE A 180 5.76 13.11 -13.74
C ILE A 180 5.70 13.60 -15.19
N ASP A 181 5.68 12.71 -16.17
CA ASP A 181 5.53 13.05 -17.59
C ASP A 181 4.22 13.80 -17.85
N SER A 182 3.11 13.33 -17.27
CA SER A 182 1.81 14.02 -17.33
C SER A 182 1.89 15.42 -16.72
N PHE A 183 2.58 15.57 -15.59
CA PHE A 183 2.81 16.87 -14.97
C PHE A 183 3.66 17.81 -15.83
N VAL A 184 4.79 17.34 -16.36
CA VAL A 184 5.68 18.12 -17.24
C VAL A 184 4.94 18.56 -18.50
N LYS A 185 4.17 17.67 -19.13
CA LYS A 185 3.32 17.99 -20.29
C LYS A 185 2.29 19.06 -19.97
N ALA A 186 1.60 18.95 -18.83
CA ALA A 186 0.62 19.94 -18.38
C ALA A 186 1.24 21.33 -18.26
N VAL A 187 2.41 21.43 -17.60
CA VAL A 187 3.12 22.70 -17.38
C VAL A 187 3.67 23.27 -18.69
N ALA A 188 4.31 22.45 -19.51
CA ALA A 188 4.94 22.89 -20.75
C ALA A 188 3.91 23.41 -21.78
N THR A 189 2.74 22.79 -21.84
CA THR A 189 1.66 23.15 -22.78
C THR A 189 0.63 24.11 -22.19
N LYS A 190 0.68 24.35 -20.87
CA LYS A 190 -0.35 25.08 -20.10
C LYS A 190 -1.74 24.45 -20.25
N ASP A 191 -1.80 23.14 -20.34
CA ASP A 191 -3.03 22.36 -20.48
C ASP A 191 -3.24 21.50 -19.24
N GLU A 192 -4.22 21.86 -18.41
CA GLU A 192 -4.54 21.13 -17.18
C GLU A 192 -5.16 19.75 -17.43
N SER A 193 -5.61 19.46 -18.65
CA SER A 193 -6.31 18.20 -18.97
C SER A 193 -5.41 16.96 -18.82
N TYR A 194 -4.08 17.12 -18.84
CA TYR A 194 -3.11 16.07 -18.54
C TYR A 194 -3.11 15.64 -17.06
N ILE A 195 -3.65 16.46 -16.15
CA ILE A 195 -3.72 16.15 -14.71
C ILE A 195 -5.06 15.50 -14.39
N THR A 196 -5.10 14.17 -14.33
CA THR A 196 -6.33 13.41 -14.09
C THR A 196 -6.77 13.39 -12.62
N THR A 197 -5.83 13.66 -11.69
CA THR A 197 -6.04 13.71 -10.24
C THR A 197 -5.43 14.98 -9.64
N GLY A 198 -6.23 16.05 -9.54
CA GLY A 198 -5.80 17.32 -8.93
C GLY A 198 -5.88 17.35 -7.40
N PRO A 199 -5.50 18.48 -6.77
CA PRO A 199 -5.43 18.65 -5.31
C PRO A 199 -6.72 18.28 -4.56
N GLN A 200 -7.89 18.59 -5.13
CA GLN A 200 -9.17 18.26 -4.50
C GLN A 200 -9.41 16.75 -4.40
N ALA A 201 -9.01 15.95 -5.41
CA ALA A 201 -9.12 14.49 -5.31
C ALA A 201 -8.20 13.96 -4.22
N SER A 202 -6.98 14.48 -4.15
CA SER A 202 -6.01 14.11 -3.11
C SER A 202 -6.56 14.44 -1.73
N LEU A 203 -7.15 15.62 -1.53
CA LEU A 203 -7.79 15.98 -0.26
C LEU A 203 -8.93 15.01 0.08
N ASN A 204 -9.82 14.75 -0.88
CA ASN A 204 -10.96 13.85 -0.67
C ASN A 204 -10.52 12.41 -0.32
N SER A 205 -9.45 11.90 -0.95
CA SER A 205 -8.94 10.56 -0.63
C SER A 205 -8.32 10.48 0.77
N HIS A 206 -7.62 11.53 1.22
CA HIS A 206 -7.08 11.59 2.58
C HIS A 206 -8.19 11.69 3.63
N LEU A 207 -9.20 12.51 3.39
CA LEU A 207 -10.39 12.60 4.25
C LEU A 207 -11.10 11.24 4.37
N LEU A 208 -11.18 10.49 3.28
CA LEU A 208 -11.73 9.14 3.28
C LEU A 208 -10.89 8.17 4.11
N THR A 209 -9.56 8.28 4.08
CA THR A 209 -8.65 7.50 4.94
C THR A 209 -8.92 7.78 6.41
N PHE A 210 -9.07 9.05 6.81
CA PHE A 210 -9.39 9.39 8.20
C PHE A 210 -10.78 8.91 8.62
N ALA A 211 -11.77 8.98 7.73
CA ALA A 211 -13.10 8.45 7.99
C ALA A 211 -13.09 6.92 8.15
N ALA A 212 -12.29 6.21 7.35
CA ALA A 212 -12.09 4.77 7.50
C ALA A 212 -11.42 4.44 8.85
N GLU A 213 -10.39 5.18 9.25
CA GLU A 213 -9.74 4.99 10.55
C GLU A 213 -10.69 5.29 11.72
N HIS A 214 -11.46 6.38 11.64
CA HIS A 214 -12.49 6.69 12.64
C HIS A 214 -13.53 5.57 12.74
N SER A 215 -14.00 5.04 11.61
CA SER A 215 -14.90 3.90 11.56
C SER A 215 -14.29 2.67 12.27
N ARG A 216 -13.02 2.37 11.99
CA ARG A 216 -12.30 1.22 12.57
C ARG A 216 -12.19 1.31 14.09
N VAL A 217 -11.86 2.48 14.62
CA VAL A 217 -11.67 2.69 16.06
C VAL A 217 -13.00 2.81 16.81
N SER A 218 -14.01 3.45 16.22
CA SER A 218 -15.33 3.65 16.85
C SER A 218 -16.27 2.45 16.69
N GLY A 219 -16.04 1.59 15.69
CA GLY A 219 -16.96 0.52 15.31
C GLY A 219 -18.22 1.01 14.61
N GLN A 220 -18.24 2.25 14.11
CA GLN A 220 -19.41 2.88 13.50
C GLN A 220 -19.25 3.03 11.98
N VAL A 221 -20.37 2.99 11.26
CA VAL A 221 -20.40 3.44 9.86
C VAL A 221 -20.33 4.97 9.86
N VAL A 222 -19.41 5.53 9.08
CA VAL A 222 -19.26 6.98 8.94
C VAL A 222 -20.05 7.43 7.71
N ASP A 223 -21.00 8.33 7.94
CA ASP A 223 -21.72 9.05 6.88
C ASP A 223 -20.96 10.33 6.53
N LEU A 224 -20.64 10.48 5.23
CA LEU A 224 -19.85 11.57 4.65
C LEU A 224 -20.73 12.63 3.97
N THR A 225 -22.06 12.48 4.00
CA THR A 225 -23.00 13.49 3.48
C THR A 225 -23.20 14.66 4.44
N GLU A 226 -22.86 14.47 5.72
CA GLU A 226 -22.88 15.51 6.75
C GLU A 226 -21.51 16.21 6.83
N ASP A 227 -21.39 17.38 6.19
CA ASP A 227 -20.16 18.21 6.17
C ASP A 227 -19.51 18.41 7.56
N SER A 228 -20.31 18.42 8.63
CA SER A 228 -19.86 18.67 10.01
C SER A 228 -18.97 17.58 10.61
N LYS A 229 -18.95 16.34 10.08
CA LYS A 229 -18.13 15.26 10.65
C LYS A 229 -16.70 15.27 10.13
N LEU A 230 -16.45 15.70 8.90
CA LEU A 230 -15.09 15.80 8.35
C LEU A 230 -14.30 16.95 9.00
N GLU A 231 -14.97 18.04 9.39
CA GLU A 231 -14.36 19.08 10.24
C GLU A 231 -14.03 18.56 11.65
N SER A 232 -14.88 17.72 12.24
CA SER A 232 -14.61 17.12 13.56
C SER A 232 -13.50 16.04 13.54
N VAL A 233 -13.31 15.37 12.39
CA VAL A 233 -12.18 14.47 12.14
C VAL A 233 -10.87 15.26 12.03
N ASN A 234 -10.93 16.52 11.58
CA ASN A 234 -9.79 17.45 11.50
C ASN A 234 -9.33 18.04 12.84
N VAL A 235 -9.97 17.77 13.99
CA VAL A 235 -9.67 18.50 15.25
C VAL A 235 -8.89 17.71 16.32
N ASN A 236 -8.59 16.42 16.14
CA ASN A 236 -7.82 15.67 17.15
C ASN A 236 -6.64 14.83 16.63
N VAL A 237 -6.31 14.89 15.34
CA VAL A 237 -4.99 14.47 14.86
C VAL A 237 -4.02 15.64 15.09
N VAL A 238 -3.81 15.98 16.37
CA VAL A 238 -2.65 16.77 16.75
C VAL A 238 -1.45 15.92 16.35
N LEU A 239 -0.67 16.43 15.40
CA LEU A 239 0.69 16.02 15.12
C LEU A 239 1.49 16.07 16.43
N SER A 240 1.43 15.01 17.23
CA SER A 240 2.48 14.68 18.17
C SER A 240 3.52 13.86 17.41
N ILE A 241 4.27 14.57 16.56
CA ILE A 241 5.61 14.17 16.14
C ILE A 241 6.58 14.88 17.09
#